data_AF-A0A8J8AKK8-F1
#
_entry.id   AF-A0A8J8AKK8-F1
#
_cell.length_a   1.000
_cell.length_b   1.000
_cell.length_c   1.000
_cell.angle_alpha   90.00
_cell.angle_beta   90.00
_cell.angle_gamma   90.00
#
_symmetry.space_group_name_H-M   'P 1'
#
loop_
_entity.id
_entity.type
_entity.pdbx_description
1 polymer ?
#
loop_
_entity_poly.entity_id
_entity_poly.type
_entity_poly.pdbx_seq_one_letter_code
_entity_poly.pdbx_strand_id
1 'polypeptide(L)'
;KDHIAGLDDIRAYNYFQQKDMEVYANTLTAEHLKRDFYYAFAEHKYPGVPKINLHIINDEPFVINDIPFQPITVWHLKMKVFGYRIGNFTYITDANRIDEAEKEKVKGSEMLVLNALRKEKHISHFTLDEA
;
A
#
# COMPACT_ATOMS: atom_id res chain seq x y z
N LYS A 1 -6.08 8.52 4.72
CA LYS A 1 -7.50 8.42 4.26
C LYS A 1 -7.55 8.50 2.74
N ASP A 2 -7.01 9.57 2.18
CA ASP A 2 -6.49 9.68 0.80
C ASP A 2 -6.07 8.37 0.09
N HIS A 3 -5.42 7.41 0.77
CA HIS A 3 -5.03 6.14 0.14
C HIS A 3 -6.10 5.04 0.09
N ILE A 4 -7.20 5.15 0.85
CA ILE A 4 -8.19 4.07 1.02
C ILE A 4 -9.64 4.50 0.80
N ALA A 5 -9.91 5.82 0.74
CA ALA A 5 -11.28 6.34 0.73
C ALA A 5 -12.11 5.88 -0.49
N GLY A 6 -11.46 5.51 -1.60
CA GLY A 6 -12.11 4.98 -2.80
C GLY A 6 -12.40 3.48 -2.79
N LEU A 7 -12.19 2.77 -1.68
CA LEU A 7 -12.37 1.30 -1.63
C LEU A 7 -13.78 0.85 -2.03
N ASP A 8 -14.78 1.69 -1.81
CA ASP A 8 -16.16 1.44 -2.22
C ASP A 8 -16.34 1.24 -3.72
N ASP A 9 -15.50 1.86 -4.55
CA ASP A 9 -15.62 1.81 -6.01
C ASP A 9 -15.19 0.46 -6.61
N ILE A 10 -14.58 -0.44 -5.82
CA ILE A 10 -14.23 -1.78 -6.30
C ILE A 10 -15.47 -2.62 -6.68
N ARG A 11 -16.67 -2.25 -6.21
CA ARG A 11 -17.93 -2.91 -6.55
C ARG A 11 -18.16 -3.05 -8.05
N ALA A 12 -17.77 -2.03 -8.82
CA ALA A 12 -17.87 -2.07 -10.27
C ALA A 12 -17.02 -3.23 -10.83
N TYR A 13 -15.80 -3.39 -10.33
CA TYR A 13 -14.93 -4.50 -10.73
C TYR A 13 -15.44 -5.85 -10.25
N ASN A 14 -15.99 -5.94 -9.03
CA ASN A 14 -16.65 -7.17 -8.57
C ASN A 14 -17.77 -7.60 -9.53
N TYR A 15 -18.58 -6.62 -10.00
CA TYR A 15 -19.65 -6.87 -10.96
C TYR A 15 -19.11 -7.31 -12.33
N PHE A 16 -18.09 -6.63 -12.87
CA PHE A 16 -17.55 -7.00 -14.18
C PHE A 16 -16.79 -8.33 -14.17
N GLN A 17 -16.04 -8.60 -13.11
CA GLN A 17 -15.15 -9.77 -13.03
C GLN A 17 -15.83 -10.99 -12.38
N GLN A 18 -17.00 -10.83 -11.76
CA GLN A 18 -17.74 -11.87 -11.04
C GLN A 18 -16.88 -12.58 -9.97
N LYS A 19 -15.96 -11.83 -9.35
CA LYS A 19 -15.07 -12.32 -8.29
C LYS A 19 -14.83 -11.26 -7.22
N ASP A 20 -14.40 -11.73 -6.06
CA ASP A 20 -13.95 -10.89 -4.97
C ASP A 20 -12.63 -10.20 -5.37
N MET A 21 -12.43 -8.97 -4.89
CA MET A 21 -11.21 -8.22 -5.15
C MET A 21 -10.12 -8.69 -4.18
N GLU A 22 -9.00 -9.13 -4.72
CA GLU A 22 -7.82 -9.49 -3.93
C GLU A 22 -7.15 -8.20 -3.43
N VAL A 23 -7.14 -7.99 -2.11
CA VAL A 23 -6.55 -6.80 -1.47
C VAL A 23 -5.44 -7.25 -0.54
N TYR A 24 -4.26 -6.63 -0.64
CA TYR A 24 -3.10 -6.95 0.17
C TYR A 24 -2.79 -5.78 1.09
N ALA A 25 -2.66 -6.04 2.38
CA ALA A 25 -2.39 -5.01 3.38
C ALA A 25 -1.57 -5.57 4.54
N ASN A 26 -0.75 -4.73 5.18
CA ASN A 26 -0.19 -5.11 6.47
C ASN A 26 -1.28 -5.16 7.56
N THR A 27 -0.95 -5.73 8.72
CA THR A 27 -1.92 -5.90 9.82
C THR A 27 -2.59 -4.59 10.22
N LEU A 28 -1.82 -3.51 10.37
CA LEU A 28 -2.35 -2.22 10.82
C LEU A 28 -3.33 -1.61 9.80
N THR A 29 -2.97 -1.65 8.51
CA THR A 29 -3.86 -1.18 7.44
C THR A 29 -5.10 -2.08 7.35
N ALA A 30 -4.95 -3.41 7.46
CA ALA A 30 -6.07 -4.34 7.46
C ALA A 30 -7.08 -4.09 8.59
N GLU A 31 -6.60 -3.78 9.80
CA GLU A 31 -7.45 -3.39 10.93
C GLU A 31 -8.22 -2.10 10.63
N HIS A 32 -7.56 -1.09 10.06
CA HIS A 32 -8.21 0.15 9.66
C HIS A 32 -9.23 -0.06 8.53
N LEU A 33 -8.94 -0.90 7.55
CA LEU A 33 -9.88 -1.27 6.49
C LEU A 33 -11.13 -1.94 7.07
N LYS A 34 -10.95 -2.91 7.97
CA LYS A 34 -12.07 -3.60 8.64
C LYS A 34 -12.90 -2.66 9.51
N ARG A 35 -12.28 -1.69 10.16
CA ARG A 35 -12.99 -0.71 10.99
C ARG A 35 -13.78 0.28 10.13
N ASP A 36 -13.10 0.91 9.16
CA ASP A 36 -13.67 2.02 8.40
C ASP A 36 -14.68 1.53 7.34
N PHE A 37 -14.50 0.30 6.81
CA PHE A 37 -15.36 -0.35 5.82
C PHE A 37 -16.03 -1.61 6.38
N TYR A 38 -16.42 -1.60 7.66
CA TYR A 38 -16.94 -2.78 8.39
C TYR A 38 -18.02 -3.58 7.65
N TYR A 39 -18.89 -2.92 6.88
CA TYR A 39 -19.95 -3.56 6.11
C TYR A 39 -19.43 -4.44 4.97
N ALA A 40 -18.25 -4.15 4.40
CA ALA A 40 -17.62 -4.97 3.37
C ALA A 40 -17.04 -6.28 3.96
N PHE A 41 -16.75 -6.28 5.27
CA PHE A 41 -16.15 -7.38 6.02
C PHE A 41 -17.13 -8.09 6.97
N ALA A 42 -18.40 -7.67 7.02
CA ALA A 42 -19.42 -8.31 7.84
C ALA A 42 -19.71 -9.74 7.36
N GLU A 43 -20.06 -10.63 8.31
CA GLU A 43 -20.48 -12.01 8.01
C GLU A 43 -21.77 -12.03 7.17
N HIS A 44 -22.73 -11.18 7.53
CA HIS A 44 -23.99 -11.03 6.82
C HIS A 44 -23.95 -9.78 5.94
N LYS A 45 -23.65 -9.99 4.65
CA LYS A 45 -23.53 -8.93 3.64
C LYS A 45 -24.89 -8.65 2.99
N TYR A 46 -25.25 -7.38 2.83
CA TYR A 46 -26.40 -6.99 2.01
C TYR A 46 -25.99 -6.82 0.54
N PRO A 47 -26.93 -6.91 -0.43
CA PRO A 47 -26.62 -6.77 -1.85
C PRO A 47 -25.93 -5.44 -2.15
N GLY A 48 -24.87 -5.50 -2.98
CA GLY A 48 -24.17 -4.31 -3.43
C GLY A 48 -23.10 -3.78 -2.48
N VAL A 49 -22.66 -4.52 -1.47
CA VAL A 49 -21.42 -4.17 -0.73
C VAL A 49 -20.17 -4.57 -1.54
N PRO A 50 -19.02 -3.89 -1.31
CA PRO A 50 -17.74 -4.32 -1.86
C PRO A 50 -17.42 -5.76 -1.43
N LYS A 51 -16.97 -6.58 -2.38
CA LYS A 51 -16.50 -7.94 -2.10
C LYS A 51 -14.97 -7.97 -2.14
N ILE A 52 -14.37 -8.31 -1.01
CA ILE A 52 -12.93 -8.23 -0.77
C ILE A 52 -12.45 -9.55 -0.19
N ASN A 53 -11.40 -10.10 -0.79
CA ASN A 53 -10.57 -11.10 -0.17
C ASN A 53 -9.28 -10.42 0.32
N LEU A 54 -9.13 -10.30 1.64
CA LEU A 54 -8.05 -9.54 2.27
C LEU A 54 -6.90 -10.45 2.68
N HIS A 55 -5.74 -10.25 2.07
CA HIS A 55 -4.48 -10.93 2.37
C HIS A 55 -3.61 -10.07 3.30
N ILE A 56 -3.20 -10.64 4.42
CA ILE A 56 -2.25 -9.99 5.31
C ILE A 56 -0.83 -10.27 4.80
N ILE A 57 -0.08 -9.20 4.55
CA ILE A 57 1.32 -9.24 4.16
C ILE A 57 2.22 -8.62 5.23
N ASN A 58 3.48 -9.03 5.25
CA ASN A 58 4.53 -8.48 6.10
C ASN A 58 5.62 -7.86 5.22
N ASP A 59 6.82 -7.68 5.78
CA ASP A 59 8.01 -7.15 5.11
C ASP A 59 8.78 -8.19 4.28
N GLU A 60 8.25 -9.42 4.17
CA GLU A 60 8.83 -10.48 3.35
C GLU A 60 8.35 -10.42 1.90
N PRO A 61 9.17 -10.85 0.93
CA PRO A 61 8.77 -10.95 -0.47
C PRO A 61 7.57 -11.88 -0.66
N PHE A 62 6.68 -11.51 -1.58
CA PHE A 62 5.52 -12.32 -1.95
C PHE A 62 5.23 -12.20 -3.45
N VAL A 63 4.34 -13.05 -3.96
CA VAL A 63 4.00 -13.09 -5.38
C VAL A 63 2.49 -12.92 -5.53
N ILE A 64 2.09 -12.01 -6.42
CA ILE A 64 0.70 -11.90 -6.89
C ILE A 64 0.69 -12.44 -8.32
N ASN A 65 -0.01 -13.56 -8.55
CA ASN A 65 0.04 -14.32 -9.80
C ASN A 65 1.49 -14.73 -10.16
N ASP A 66 2.09 -14.09 -11.15
CA ASP A 66 3.45 -14.28 -11.65
C ASP A 66 4.36 -13.08 -11.36
N ILE A 67 3.87 -12.08 -10.63
CA ILE A 67 4.58 -10.83 -10.36
C ILE A 67 5.16 -10.86 -8.94
N PRO A 68 6.50 -10.84 -8.79
CA PRO A 68 7.13 -10.75 -7.48
C PRO A 68 7.10 -9.32 -6.94
N PHE A 69 6.67 -9.19 -5.69
CA PHE A 69 6.67 -7.95 -4.92
C PHE A 69 7.71 -8.04 -3.81
N GLN A 70 8.61 -7.07 -3.78
CA GLN A 70 9.55 -6.88 -2.69
C GLN A 70 9.10 -5.67 -1.86
N PRO A 71 8.57 -5.87 -0.63
CA PRO A 71 8.30 -4.77 0.27
C PRO A 71 9.59 -4.01 0.62
N ILE A 72 9.44 -2.69 0.71
CA ILE A 72 10.46 -1.76 1.22
C ILE A 72 9.83 -1.05 2.40
N THR A 73 10.36 -1.31 3.60
CA THR A 73 9.86 -0.69 4.82
C THR A 73 10.36 0.76 4.89
N VAL A 74 9.42 1.70 4.98
CA VAL A 74 9.73 3.13 5.10
C VAL A 74 9.01 3.73 6.30
N TRP A 75 9.48 4.88 6.76
CA TRP A 75 8.87 5.59 7.87
C TRP A 75 8.00 6.72 7.35
N HIS A 76 6.76 6.76 7.86
CA HIS A 76 5.84 7.87 7.78
C HIS A 76 5.65 8.46 9.19
N LEU A 77 6.32 9.57 9.47
CA LEU A 77 6.53 10.12 10.82
C LEU A 77 7.19 9.09 11.76
N LYS A 78 6.39 8.37 12.56
CA LYS A 78 6.80 7.34 13.52
C LYS A 78 6.25 5.95 13.17
N MET A 79 5.49 5.85 12.10
CA MET A 79 4.80 4.64 11.67
C MET A 79 5.58 4.01 10.51
N LYS A 80 5.76 2.68 10.57
CA LYS A 80 6.29 1.92 9.43
C LYS A 80 5.18 1.68 8.42
N VAL A 81 5.43 2.01 7.16
CA VAL A 81 4.57 1.72 6.01
C VAL A 81 5.39 1.05 4.91
N PHE A 82 4.73 0.56 3.87
CA PHE A 82 5.40 -0.15 2.78
C PHE A 82 5.40 0.69 1.51
N GLY A 83 6.59 0.83 0.92
CA GLY A 83 6.75 0.94 -0.53
C GLY A 83 6.99 -0.45 -1.12
N TYR A 84 7.08 -0.53 -2.45
CA TYR A 84 7.27 -1.80 -3.14
C TYR A 84 8.24 -1.66 -4.31
N ARG A 85 9.10 -2.66 -4.47
CA ARG A 85 9.84 -2.92 -5.70
C ARG A 85 9.20 -4.07 -6.46
N ILE A 86 9.00 -3.88 -7.75
CA ILE A 86 8.38 -4.81 -8.68
C ILE A 86 9.30 -4.87 -9.91
N GLY A 87 10.13 -5.92 -9.99
CA GLY A 87 11.21 -5.99 -10.97
C GLY A 87 12.18 -4.79 -10.88
N ASN A 88 12.28 -4.02 -11.96
CA ASN A 88 13.16 -2.84 -12.05
C ASN A 88 12.45 -1.52 -11.70
N PHE A 89 11.21 -1.58 -11.23
CA PHE A 89 10.43 -0.41 -10.80
C PHE A 89 10.28 -0.37 -9.29
N THR A 90 10.42 0.81 -8.68
CA THR A 90 10.17 1.03 -7.25
C THR A 90 9.20 2.17 -7.03
N TYR A 91 8.21 1.95 -6.17
CA TYR A 91 7.24 2.95 -5.75
C TYR A 91 7.26 3.12 -4.23
N ILE A 92 7.58 4.33 -3.78
CA ILE A 92 7.58 4.74 -2.39
C ILE A 92 6.81 6.06 -2.29
N THR A 93 5.80 6.10 -1.44
CA THR A 93 5.08 7.33 -1.11
C THR A 93 4.94 7.44 0.39
N ASP A 94 4.54 8.63 0.87
CA ASP A 94 4.30 8.90 2.28
C ASP A 94 5.48 8.52 3.18
N ALA A 95 6.70 8.80 2.74
CA ALA A 95 7.92 8.54 3.51
C ALA A 95 8.64 9.82 3.92
N ASN A 96 9.20 9.85 5.13
CA ASN A 96 10.20 10.84 5.60
C ASN A 96 11.54 10.23 6.02
N ARG A 97 11.65 8.89 6.03
CA ARG A 97 12.91 8.19 6.25
C ARG A 97 12.85 6.80 5.64
N ILE A 98 13.96 6.39 5.03
CA ILE A 98 14.21 5.02 4.58
C ILE A 98 15.49 4.57 5.28
N ASP A 99 15.45 3.44 5.98
CA ASP A 99 16.62 2.92 6.70
C ASP A 99 17.63 2.35 5.67
N GLU A 100 18.93 2.36 5.98
CA GLU A 100 19.99 2.01 5.00
C GLU A 100 19.79 0.60 4.40
N ALA A 101 19.40 -0.39 5.21
CA ALA A 101 19.11 -1.73 4.73
C ALA A 101 17.96 -1.77 3.70
N GLU A 102 16.99 -0.87 3.82
CA GLU A 102 15.85 -0.76 2.91
C GLU A 102 16.24 0.00 1.63
N LYS A 103 17.17 0.95 1.71
CA LYS A 103 17.75 1.61 0.52
C LYS A 103 18.50 0.63 -0.37
N GLU A 104 19.18 -0.38 0.19
CA GLU A 104 19.84 -1.42 -0.62
C GLU A 104 18.84 -2.16 -1.51
N LYS A 105 17.60 -2.39 -1.05
CA LYS A 105 16.54 -3.02 -1.85
C LYS A 105 16.09 -2.16 -3.04
N VAL A 106 16.27 -0.84 -2.96
CA VAL A 106 15.92 0.13 -4.02
C VAL A 106 17.01 0.23 -5.09
N LYS A 107 18.28 -0.04 -4.73
CA LYS A 107 19.39 0.10 -5.67
C LYS A 107 19.22 -0.79 -6.91
N GLY A 108 19.56 -0.23 -8.07
CA GLY A 108 19.42 -0.91 -9.35
C GLY A 108 18.02 -0.87 -9.96
N SER A 109 17.06 -0.17 -9.35
CA SER A 109 15.81 0.16 -10.04
C SER A 109 16.08 1.09 -11.22
N GLU A 110 15.49 0.79 -12.37
CA GLU A 110 15.51 1.66 -13.57
C GLU A 110 14.61 2.87 -13.38
N MET A 111 13.53 2.71 -12.60
CA MET A 111 12.60 3.78 -12.27
C MET A 111 12.25 3.75 -10.79
N LEU A 112 12.38 4.92 -10.15
CA LEU A 112 11.96 5.17 -8.78
C LEU A 112 10.92 6.29 -8.78
N VAL A 113 9.75 6.00 -8.20
CA VAL A 113 8.77 6.99 -7.81
C VAL A 113 8.89 7.20 -6.31
N LEU A 114 9.19 8.44 -5.90
CA LEU A 114 9.37 8.85 -4.51
C LEU A 114 8.54 10.11 -4.22
N ASN A 115 7.96 10.22 -3.03
CA ASN A 115 7.25 11.43 -2.62
C ASN A 115 8.22 12.61 -2.37
N ALA A 116 7.84 13.79 -2.84
CA ALA A 116 8.47 15.06 -2.48
C ALA A 116 7.34 16.06 -2.19
N LEU A 117 6.98 16.25 -0.92
CA LEU A 117 5.74 16.95 -0.57
C LEU A 117 5.84 18.46 -0.84
N ARG A 118 6.94 19.07 -0.39
CA ARG A 118 7.19 20.52 -0.49
C ARG A 118 8.67 20.83 -0.29
N LYS A 119 9.07 22.08 -0.46
CA LYS A 119 10.47 22.52 -0.23
C LYS A 119 10.81 22.64 1.27
N GLU A 120 9.87 23.10 2.08
CA GLU A 120 10.07 23.27 3.52
C GLU A 120 9.95 21.96 4.28
N LYS A 121 10.74 21.81 5.35
CA LYS A 121 10.76 20.61 6.19
C LYS A 121 9.34 20.16 6.58
N HIS A 122 9.06 18.89 6.38
CA HIS A 122 7.82 18.25 6.82
C HIS A 122 8.13 17.10 7.77
N ILE A 123 7.25 16.85 8.73
CA ILE A 123 7.51 15.87 9.78
C ILE A 123 7.32 14.42 9.31
N SER A 124 6.48 14.22 8.28
CA SER A 124 6.04 12.89 7.83
C SER A 124 6.31 12.62 6.35
N HIS A 125 6.87 13.58 5.62
CA HIS A 125 7.21 13.42 4.21
C HIS A 125 8.57 14.05 3.91
N PHE A 126 9.29 13.47 2.95
CA PHE A 126 10.48 14.07 2.36
C PHE A 126 10.17 15.42 1.72
N THR A 127 11.11 16.34 1.87
CA THR A 127 11.16 17.55 1.06
C THR A 127 11.70 17.25 -0.34
N LEU A 128 11.60 18.23 -1.24
CA LEU A 128 12.22 18.12 -2.56
C LEU A 128 13.73 17.88 -2.51
N ASP A 129 14.44 18.47 -1.54
CA ASP A 129 15.90 18.33 -1.42
C ASP A 129 16.31 17.00 -0.75
N GLU A 130 15.43 16.39 0.03
CA GLU A 130 15.66 15.10 0.68
C GLU A 130 15.40 13.89 -0.26
N ALA A 131 14.55 14.09 -1.28
CA ALA A 131 14.13 13.07 -2.25
C ALA A 131 15.12 12.93 -3.41
#